data_AF-A0A6A5YJT4-F1
#
_entry.id   AF-A0A6A5YJT4-F1
#
_cell.length_a   1.000
_cell.length_b   1.000
_cell.length_c   1.000
_cell.angle_alpha   90.00
_cell.angle_beta   90.00
_cell.angle_gamma   90.00
#
_symmetry.space_group_name_H-M   'P 1'
#
loop_
_entity.id
_entity.type
_entity.pdbx_description
1 polymer ?
#
loop_
_entity_poly.entity_id
_entity_poly.type
_entity_poly.pdbx_seq_one_letter_code
_entity_poly.pdbx_strand_id
1 'polypeptide(L)'
;DWPVHKMLCKTFSDFSNDKRPSDKHRLGIYFHEHEPSPRFVWIEYDDPESFATPKHYEQYVGRGCGYQSFKVYRPQHRKLGYTVQIYFDDGFLCNGMRPNASLVKLIGMKYAMAWRGPFLVQVLEGDDKDAEERLEGRDIDTTALGPVLDFFR
;
A
#
# COMPACT_ATOMS: atom_id res chain seq x y z
N ASP A 1 8.84 -3.05 15.49
CA ASP A 1 7.47 -3.55 15.75
C ASP A 1 7.36 -5.04 15.44
N TRP A 2 7.52 -5.89 16.45
CA TRP A 2 7.47 -7.36 16.33
C TRP A 2 6.04 -7.94 16.17
N PRO A 3 4.99 -7.43 16.86
CA PRO A 3 3.63 -7.96 16.71
C PRO A 3 3.02 -7.68 15.33
N VAL A 4 3.30 -6.51 14.77
CA VAL A 4 2.84 -6.11 13.43
C VAL A 4 3.53 -6.94 12.36
N HIS A 5 4.85 -7.11 12.46
CA HIS A 5 5.61 -8.00 11.58
C HIS A 5 5.06 -9.45 11.64
N LYS A 6 4.75 -9.97 12.83
CA LYS A 6 4.16 -11.30 13.02
C LYS A 6 2.76 -11.45 12.39
N MET A 7 1.97 -10.38 12.34
CA MET A 7 0.64 -10.41 11.73
C MET A 7 0.71 -10.58 10.22
N LEU A 8 1.62 -9.86 9.56
CA LEU A 8 1.80 -9.96 8.11
C LEU A 8 2.71 -11.13 7.68
N CYS A 9 3.70 -11.53 8.47
CA CYS A 9 4.55 -12.67 8.12
C CYS A 9 3.76 -13.98 7.96
N LYS A 10 2.64 -14.14 8.68
CA LYS A 10 1.77 -15.31 8.52
C LYS A 10 1.07 -15.36 7.17
N THR A 11 0.67 -14.21 6.63
CA THR A 11 0.05 -14.13 5.30
C THR A 11 1.11 -14.07 4.21
N PHE A 12 2.32 -13.57 4.50
CA PHE A 12 3.42 -13.50 3.54
C PHE A 12 3.88 -14.87 3.03
N SER A 13 3.88 -15.91 3.89
CA SER A 13 4.23 -17.28 3.46
C SER A 13 3.29 -17.85 2.39
N ASP A 14 2.06 -17.32 2.29
CA ASP A 14 1.12 -17.73 1.25
C ASP A 14 1.42 -17.10 -0.11
N PHE A 15 2.30 -16.10 -0.19
CA PHE A 15 2.67 -15.37 -1.41
C PHE A 15 4.09 -15.71 -1.86
N SER A 16 4.34 -17.00 -2.13
CA SER A 16 5.57 -17.42 -2.81
C SER A 16 5.61 -16.89 -4.25
N ASN A 17 6.81 -16.68 -4.79
CA ASN A 17 7.00 -16.28 -6.19
C ASN A 17 6.33 -17.26 -7.17
N ASP A 18 6.23 -18.54 -6.80
CA ASP A 18 5.57 -19.58 -7.62
C ASP A 18 4.07 -19.36 -7.80
N LYS A 19 3.45 -18.52 -6.97
CA LYS A 19 2.03 -18.14 -7.07
C LYS A 19 1.81 -16.81 -7.79
N ARG A 20 2.86 -16.20 -8.34
CA ARG A 20 2.75 -14.95 -9.09
C ARG A 20 2.01 -15.19 -10.41
N PRO A 21 0.90 -14.48 -10.70
CA PRO A 21 0.13 -14.74 -11.91
C PRO A 21 0.89 -14.46 -13.21
N SER A 22 1.71 -13.41 -13.23
CA SER A 22 2.60 -13.08 -14.36
C SER A 22 3.76 -12.16 -13.95
N ASP A 23 4.70 -11.95 -14.86
CA ASP A 23 5.76 -10.94 -14.76
C ASP A 23 5.27 -9.50 -14.64
N LYS A 24 4.00 -9.23 -15.00
CA LYS A 24 3.33 -7.94 -14.82
C LYS A 24 2.70 -7.76 -13.45
N HIS A 25 2.87 -8.71 -12.53
CA HIS A 25 2.35 -8.58 -11.18
C HIS A 25 3.44 -8.20 -10.19
N ARG A 26 3.11 -7.27 -9.28
CA ARG A 26 3.94 -6.94 -8.12
C ARG A 26 3.15 -7.10 -6.85
N LEU A 27 3.84 -7.49 -5.79
CA LEU A 27 3.22 -7.67 -4.49
C LEU A 27 2.93 -6.30 -3.86
N GLY A 28 1.69 -6.11 -3.45
CA GLY A 28 1.22 -4.95 -2.69
C GLY A 28 0.56 -5.33 -1.37
N ILE A 29 0.17 -4.34 -0.58
CA ILE A 29 -0.63 -4.54 0.63
C ILE A 29 -2.00 -3.90 0.44
N TYR A 30 -3.04 -4.66 0.73
CA TYR A 30 -4.41 -4.19 0.72
C TYR A 30 -4.97 -4.12 2.15
N PHE A 31 -5.48 -2.95 2.50
CA PHE A 31 -6.22 -2.69 3.73
C PHE A 31 -7.71 -2.64 3.39
N HIS A 32 -8.38 -3.79 3.43
CA HIS A 32 -9.83 -3.82 3.26
C HIS A 32 -10.52 -3.03 4.38
N GLU A 33 -11.58 -2.29 4.06
CA GLU A 33 -12.23 -1.36 4.99
C GLU A 33 -12.82 -2.04 6.24
N HIS A 34 -13.32 -3.27 6.10
CA HIS A 34 -14.00 -3.99 7.16
C HIS A 34 -13.18 -5.13 7.77
N GLU A 35 -12.02 -5.46 7.18
CA GLU A 35 -11.21 -6.57 7.70
C GLU A 35 -10.21 -6.06 8.73
N PRO A 36 -10.04 -6.74 9.87
CA PRO A 36 -9.15 -6.29 10.93
C PRO A 36 -7.68 -6.59 10.64
N SER A 37 -7.31 -7.04 9.43
CA SER A 37 -5.93 -7.40 9.10
C SER A 37 -5.63 -7.09 7.64
N PRO A 38 -4.48 -6.50 7.32
CA PRO A 38 -4.10 -6.29 5.92
C PRO A 38 -3.72 -7.62 5.29
N ARG A 39 -3.84 -7.70 3.97
CA ARG A 39 -3.41 -8.86 3.19
C ARG A 39 -2.48 -8.44 2.06
N PHE A 40 -1.58 -9.34 1.68
CA PHE A 40 -0.85 -9.17 0.43
C PHE A 40 -1.80 -9.41 -0.75
N VAL A 41 -1.55 -8.72 -1.84
CA VAL A 41 -2.28 -8.88 -3.11
C VAL A 41 -1.31 -8.75 -4.27
N TRP A 42 -1.60 -9.46 -5.37
CA TRP A 42 -0.90 -9.25 -6.62
C TRP A 42 -1.55 -8.09 -7.37
N ILE A 43 -0.78 -7.04 -7.60
CA ILE A 43 -1.20 -5.87 -8.36
C ILE A 43 -0.73 -6.07 -9.80
N GLU A 44 -1.66 -6.08 -10.75
CA GLU A 44 -1.37 -6.15 -12.19
C GLU A 44 -1.06 -4.76 -12.73
N TYR A 45 -0.22 -4.68 -13.76
CA TYR A 45 0.08 -3.44 -14.47
C TYR A 45 0.01 -3.68 -15.99
N ASP A 46 -0.38 -2.67 -16.76
CA ASP A 46 -0.47 -2.81 -18.22
C ASP A 46 0.92 -2.86 -18.87
N ASP A 47 1.83 -2.02 -18.38
CA ASP A 47 3.18 -1.85 -18.90
C ASP A 47 4.21 -2.56 -17.98
N PRO A 48 4.93 -3.58 -18.47
CA PRO A 48 6.02 -4.20 -17.71
C PRO A 48 7.23 -3.29 -17.52
N GLU A 49 7.29 -2.13 -18.16
CA GLU A 49 8.35 -1.12 -18.03
C GLU A 49 7.90 0.13 -17.26
N SER A 50 6.60 0.27 -16.97
CA SER A 50 6.03 1.40 -16.23
C SER A 50 4.94 0.92 -15.29
N PHE A 51 5.26 0.91 -14.00
CA PHE A 51 4.36 0.43 -12.95
C PHE A 51 3.74 1.59 -12.17
N ALA A 52 3.73 2.80 -12.74
CA ALA A 52 3.25 3.99 -12.05
C ALA A 52 1.75 3.89 -11.69
N THR A 53 0.95 3.16 -12.46
CA THR A 53 -0.49 2.99 -12.21
C THR A 53 -0.88 1.52 -12.30
N PRO A 54 -1.40 0.92 -11.20
CA PRO A 54 -2.00 -0.40 -11.24
C PRO A 54 -3.10 -0.49 -12.28
N LYS A 55 -3.15 -1.61 -12.98
CA LYS A 55 -4.33 -2.03 -13.70
C LYS A 55 -5.39 -2.48 -12.70
N HIS A 56 -6.64 -2.14 -12.97
CA HIS A 56 -7.77 -2.54 -12.15
C HIS A 56 -7.70 -2.11 -10.67
N TYR A 57 -7.07 -0.96 -10.33
CA TYR A 57 -7.05 -0.47 -8.94
C TYR A 57 -8.47 -0.27 -8.39
N GLU A 58 -9.45 0.00 -9.26
CA GLU A 58 -10.84 0.26 -8.91
C GLU A 58 -11.49 -0.93 -8.20
N GLN A 59 -10.98 -2.16 -8.38
CA GLN A 59 -11.45 -3.33 -7.64
C GLN A 59 -11.11 -3.26 -6.14
N TYR A 60 -10.09 -2.49 -5.78
CA TYR A 60 -9.61 -2.35 -4.40
C TYR A 60 -10.17 -1.11 -3.72
N VAL A 61 -10.20 0.02 -4.43
CA VAL A 61 -10.49 1.35 -3.85
C VAL A 61 -11.64 2.10 -4.54
N GLY A 62 -12.30 1.51 -5.53
CA GLY A 62 -13.41 2.14 -6.26
C GLY A 62 -12.95 3.14 -7.34
N ARG A 63 -13.92 3.75 -8.02
CA ARG A 63 -13.69 4.59 -9.22
C ARG A 63 -13.26 6.04 -8.90
N GLY A 64 -13.57 6.54 -7.71
CA GLY A 64 -13.11 7.86 -7.26
C GLY A 64 -11.76 7.73 -6.60
N CYS A 65 -10.70 7.46 -7.36
CA CYS A 65 -9.40 7.11 -6.77
C CYS A 65 -8.42 8.29 -6.77
N GLY A 66 -7.81 8.55 -5.62
CA GLY A 66 -6.62 9.36 -5.46
C GLY A 66 -5.42 8.50 -5.04
N TYR A 67 -4.21 9.07 -5.09
CA TYR A 67 -3.04 8.45 -4.47
C TYR A 67 -2.17 9.49 -3.76
N GLN A 68 -1.44 9.04 -2.74
CA GLN A 68 -0.38 9.80 -2.10
C GLN A 68 0.93 9.01 -2.15
N SER A 69 2.04 9.71 -2.35
CA SER A 69 3.38 9.13 -2.40
C SER A 69 4.27 9.66 -1.27
N PHE A 70 5.17 8.82 -0.74
CA PHE A 70 6.20 9.27 0.21
C PHE A 70 7.47 8.42 0.11
N LYS A 71 8.60 9.01 0.55
CA LYS A 71 9.95 8.43 0.44
C LYS A 71 10.79 8.60 1.68
N VAL A 72 10.20 9.10 2.77
CA VAL A 72 10.93 9.37 4.00
C VAL A 72 10.22 8.64 5.14
N TYR A 73 11.00 7.82 5.85
CA TYR A 73 10.55 7.26 7.11
C TYR A 73 10.71 8.30 8.22
N ARG A 74 9.60 8.91 8.63
CA ARG A 74 9.59 10.09 9.52
C ARG A 74 10.29 9.86 10.86
N PRO A 75 10.11 8.73 11.58
CA PRO A 75 10.69 8.54 12.91
C PRO A 75 12.22 8.55 12.93
N GLN A 76 12.85 8.21 11.81
CA GLN A 76 14.31 8.11 11.68
C GLN A 76 14.88 9.17 10.73
N HIS A 77 14.03 10.05 10.18
CA HIS A 77 14.37 10.96 9.08
C HIS A 77 15.15 10.28 7.95
N ARG A 78 14.86 8.99 7.71
CA ARG A 78 15.62 8.15 6.79
C ARG A 78 14.96 8.17 5.43
N LYS A 79 15.72 8.50 4.38
CA LYS A 79 15.27 8.29 3.00
C LYS A 79 15.06 6.80 2.76
N LEU A 80 13.89 6.44 2.26
CA LEU A 80 13.62 5.14 1.70
C LEU A 80 14.31 5.08 0.33
N GLY A 81 14.98 3.98 0.01
CA GLY A 81 15.53 3.75 -1.33
C GLY A 81 14.46 3.43 -2.37
N TYR A 82 13.20 3.74 -2.07
CA TYR A 82 12.01 3.44 -2.86
C TYR A 82 10.92 4.44 -2.50
N THR A 83 9.93 4.56 -3.38
CA THR A 83 8.72 5.35 -3.19
C THR A 83 7.58 4.43 -2.78
N VAL A 84 6.87 4.77 -1.71
CA VAL A 84 5.61 4.13 -1.35
C VAL A 84 4.48 4.93 -1.95
N GLN A 85 3.55 4.28 -2.63
CA GLN A 85 2.30 4.88 -3.09
C GLN A 85 1.10 4.21 -2.44
N ILE A 86 0.15 5.03 -1.98
CA ILE A 86 -1.07 4.60 -1.31
C ILE A 86 -2.26 5.15 -2.10
N TYR A 87 -3.01 4.25 -2.71
CA TYR A 87 -4.28 4.53 -3.37
C TYR A 87 -5.43 4.47 -2.36
N PHE A 88 -6.40 5.36 -2.54
CA PHE A 88 -7.59 5.47 -1.67
C PHE A 88 -8.78 6.02 -2.46
N ASP A 89 -9.99 5.84 -1.92
CA ASP A 89 -11.18 6.51 -2.43
C ASP A 89 -11.14 8.00 -2.05
N ASP A 90 -10.96 8.89 -3.03
CA ASP A 90 -10.91 10.35 -2.87
C ASP A 90 -12.28 10.95 -2.46
N GLY A 91 -13.36 10.20 -2.65
CA GLY A 91 -14.70 10.53 -2.18
C GLY A 91 -14.93 10.26 -0.68
N PHE A 92 -13.92 9.80 0.07
CA PHE A 92 -14.07 9.32 1.47
C PHE A 92 -14.68 10.33 2.45
N LEU A 93 -14.59 11.63 2.16
CA LEU A 93 -15.21 12.69 2.99
C LEU A 93 -16.71 12.83 2.75
N CYS A 94 -17.20 12.46 1.56
CA CYS A 94 -18.58 12.68 1.12
C CYS A 94 -19.42 11.40 1.06
N ASN A 95 -18.79 10.22 1.03
CA ASN A 95 -19.45 8.93 0.86
C ASN A 95 -19.82 8.22 2.18
N GLY A 96 -19.51 8.83 3.34
CA GLY A 96 -19.87 8.28 4.66
C GLY A 96 -19.04 7.08 5.11
N MET A 97 -17.89 6.82 4.48
CA MET A 97 -17.02 5.69 4.83
C MET A 97 -16.55 5.72 6.28
N ARG A 98 -16.39 4.53 6.87
CA ARG A 98 -15.95 4.35 8.26
C ARG A 98 -14.42 4.28 8.34
N PRO A 99 -13.83 4.55 9.53
CA PRO A 99 -12.42 4.29 9.75
C PRO A 99 -12.05 2.84 9.40
N ASN A 100 -10.92 2.67 8.71
CA ASN A 100 -10.47 1.36 8.25
C ASN A 100 -10.18 0.42 9.43
N ALA A 101 -10.84 -0.74 9.47
CA ALA A 101 -10.75 -1.68 10.60
C ALA A 101 -9.33 -2.20 10.86
N SER A 102 -8.56 -2.43 9.79
CA SER A 102 -7.17 -2.88 9.88
C SER A 102 -6.28 -1.79 10.50
N LEU A 103 -6.43 -0.53 10.06
CA LEU A 103 -5.70 0.59 10.64
C LEU A 103 -6.08 0.82 12.11
N VAL A 104 -7.37 0.75 12.46
CA VAL A 104 -7.83 0.86 13.85
C VAL A 104 -7.14 -0.16 14.75
N LYS A 105 -6.98 -1.41 14.28
CA LYS A 105 -6.28 -2.46 15.05
C LYS A 105 -4.77 -2.23 15.14
N LEU A 106 -4.14 -1.76 14.06
CA LEU A 106 -2.68 -1.70 13.94
C LEU A 106 -2.07 -0.45 14.57
N ILE A 107 -2.72 0.70 14.43
CA ILE A 107 -2.21 1.98 14.92
C ILE A 107 -3.11 2.62 15.98
N GLY A 108 -4.29 2.06 16.23
CA GLY A 108 -5.24 2.54 17.24
C GLY A 108 -6.20 3.59 16.69
N MET A 109 -7.40 3.65 17.30
CA MET A 109 -8.49 4.54 16.86
C MET A 109 -8.06 6.01 16.78
N LYS A 110 -7.26 6.50 17.74
CA LYS A 110 -6.78 7.89 17.78
C LYS A 110 -6.15 8.34 16.46
N TYR A 111 -5.39 7.46 15.81
CA TYR A 111 -4.69 7.75 14.55
C TYR A 111 -5.54 7.37 13.33
N ALA A 112 -6.26 6.24 13.43
CA ALA A 112 -7.05 5.70 12.32
C ALA A 112 -8.32 6.49 11.98
N MET A 113 -8.82 7.39 12.85
CA MET A 113 -10.09 8.11 12.62
C MET A 113 -10.14 8.93 11.32
N ALA A 114 -9.01 9.42 10.85
CA ALA A 114 -8.91 10.19 9.61
C ALA A 114 -8.87 9.30 8.35
N TRP A 115 -8.52 8.03 8.50
CA TRP A 115 -8.27 7.10 7.39
C TRP A 115 -9.48 6.18 7.17
N ARG A 116 -10.31 6.57 6.21
CA ARG A 116 -11.61 5.94 5.94
C ARG A 116 -11.58 5.14 4.65
N GLY A 117 -12.34 4.04 4.62
CA GLY A 117 -12.45 3.20 3.44
C GLY A 117 -11.24 2.28 3.22
N PRO A 118 -11.15 1.67 2.03
CA PRO A 118 -10.06 0.77 1.67
C PRO A 118 -8.80 1.52 1.21
N PHE A 119 -7.64 0.87 1.35
CA PHE A 119 -6.36 1.38 0.85
C PHE A 119 -5.60 0.29 0.10
N LEU A 120 -5.00 0.64 -1.04
CA LEU A 120 -4.08 -0.22 -1.77
C LEU A 120 -2.68 0.42 -1.76
N VAL A 121 -1.69 -0.35 -1.32
CA VAL A 121 -0.31 0.10 -1.16
C VAL A 121 0.60 -0.64 -2.12
N GLN A 122 1.44 0.12 -2.83
CA GLN A 122 2.50 -0.39 -3.68
C GLN A 122 3.85 0.26 -3.38
N VAL A 123 4.93 -0.37 -3.84
CA VAL A 123 6.29 0.17 -3.77
C VAL A 123 6.83 0.32 -5.18
N LEU A 124 7.46 1.46 -5.43
CA LEU A 124 8.10 1.81 -6.70
C LEU A 124 9.58 2.11 -6.46
N GLU A 125 10.46 1.65 -7.34
CA GLU A 125 11.84 2.11 -7.42
C GLU A 125 11.90 3.43 -8.22
N GLY A 126 12.74 4.37 -7.80
CA GLY A 126 12.94 5.67 -8.50
C GLY A 126 12.39 6.92 -7.78
N ASP A 127 12.81 8.10 -8.24
CA ASP A 127 12.41 9.41 -7.74
C ASP A 127 11.37 10.09 -8.65
N ASP A 128 10.07 10.06 -8.29
CA ASP A 128 8.96 10.95 -8.72
C ASP A 128 9.29 12.46 -8.94
N LYS A 129 10.49 12.93 -8.58
CA LYS A 129 10.97 14.29 -8.88
C LYS A 129 11.55 14.44 -10.28
N ASP A 130 12.01 13.36 -10.89
CA ASP A 130 12.48 13.37 -12.26
C ASP A 130 11.36 12.78 -13.12
N ALA A 131 10.60 13.65 -13.80
CA ALA A 131 9.51 13.25 -14.69
C ALA A 131 9.96 12.32 -15.85
N GLU A 132 11.27 12.13 -16.01
CA GLU A 132 11.91 11.21 -16.94
C GLU A 132 12.34 9.87 -16.31
N GLU A 133 12.40 9.73 -14.98
CA GLU A 133 12.69 8.45 -14.33
C GLU A 133 11.46 7.54 -14.37
N ARG A 134 11.62 6.37 -15.01
CA ARG A 134 10.60 5.33 -15.00
C ARG A 134 10.48 4.77 -13.59
N LEU A 135 9.27 4.83 -13.04
CA LEU A 135 8.96 4.21 -11.76
C LEU A 135 8.73 2.71 -11.98
N GLU A 136 9.64 1.90 -11.47
CA GLU A 136 9.57 0.44 -11.58
C GLU A 136 8.86 -0.16 -10.37
N GLY A 137 7.90 -1.04 -10.62
CA GLY A 137 7.12 -1.71 -9.58
C GLY A 137 7.98 -2.73 -8.89
N ARG A 138 7.97 -2.71 -7.56
CA ARG A 138 8.72 -3.64 -6.72
C ARG A 138 7.77 -4.42 -5.82
N ASP A 139 8.07 -5.70 -5.62
CA ASP A 139 7.39 -6.50 -4.61
C ASP A 139 7.61 -5.89 -3.23
N ILE A 140 6.51 -5.54 -2.57
CA ILE A 140 6.57 -5.06 -1.20
C ILE A 140 7.07 -6.17 -0.27
N ASP A 141 8.10 -5.86 0.51
CA ASP A 141 8.61 -6.76 1.53
C ASP A 141 8.19 -6.30 2.94
N THR A 142 8.51 -7.10 3.95
CA THR A 142 8.12 -6.81 5.33
C THR A 142 8.78 -5.56 5.92
N THR A 143 9.78 -4.97 5.24
CA THR A 143 10.46 -3.75 5.70
C THR A 143 9.68 -2.48 5.37
N ALA A 144 8.85 -2.50 4.33
CA ALA A 144 8.02 -1.37 3.92
C ALA A 144 6.83 -1.11 4.86
N LEU A 145 6.44 -2.11 5.67
CA LEU A 145 5.30 -2.00 6.57
C LEU A 145 5.47 -0.93 7.66
N GLY A 146 6.67 -0.84 8.25
CA GLY A 146 6.96 0.16 9.27
C GLY A 146 6.72 1.59 8.76
N PRO A 147 7.31 1.96 7.61
CA PRO A 147 7.02 3.23 6.95
C PRO A 147 5.55 3.44 6.57
N VAL A 148 4.86 2.43 6.04
CA VAL A 148 3.43 2.52 5.70
C VAL A 148 2.57 2.84 6.93
N LEU A 149 2.78 2.13 8.04
CA LEU A 149 2.01 2.38 9.26
C LEU A 149 2.36 3.71 9.92
N ASP A 150 3.60 4.16 9.78
CA ASP A 150 3.99 5.49 10.21
C ASP A 150 3.32 6.59 9.39
N PHE A 151 3.15 6.41 8.08
CA PHE A 151 2.40 7.35 7.24
C PHE A 151 0.96 7.53 7.75
N PHE A 152 0.31 6.44 8.19
CA PHE A 152 -1.04 6.50 8.74
C PHE A 152 -1.12 7.04 10.18
N ARG A 153 -0.02 7.38 10.84
CA ARG A 153 0.01 8.05 12.15
C ARG A 153 0.11 9.57 12.01
#